data_AF-A0A1I3BL49-F1
#
_entry.id   AF-A0A1I3BL49-F1
#
_cell.length_a   1.000
_cell.length_b   1.000
_cell.length_c   1.000
_cell.angle_alpha   90.00
_cell.angle_beta   90.00
_cell.angle_gamma   90.00
#
_symmetry.space_group_name_H-M   'P 1'
#
loop_
_entity.id
_entity.type
_entity.pdbx_description
1 polymer ?
#
loop_
_entity_poly.entity_id
_entity_poly.type
_entity_poly.pdbx_seq_one_letter_code
_entity_poly.pdbx_strand_id
1 'polypeptide(L)'
;MKSRTTWILLAVGGVALVLAQIVAMSSMRWDGGFPDVELQLSFLDGNGSPVPGVELQVEDPVGNVVYYFPVTDYGPGQIPTSDASGTMVLRHLHIQGLEFGGSCTLLFGFEFGSTCDSPAYLCRFLLNGKEVHHSTFRDLIWAAPVPKEEVVRNWSWLEHGPSRLPGETDEALVERAFQDEEARPHRTRETMVARNAILSIVECQMEVARGARPASEEQTFTLIRRTITLK
;
A
#
# COMPACT_ATOMS: atom_id res chain seq x y z
N MET A 1 32.37 55.32 -8.60
CA MET A 1 33.02 54.02 -8.37
C MET A 1 32.61 53.51 -6.99
N LYS A 2 31.87 52.40 -6.88
CA LYS A 2 31.60 51.77 -5.57
C LYS A 2 32.90 51.19 -5.02
N SER A 3 33.20 51.38 -3.72
CA SER A 3 34.44 50.88 -3.13
C SER A 3 34.45 49.35 -3.10
N ARG A 4 35.63 48.75 -3.20
CA ARG A 4 35.81 47.28 -3.09
C ARG A 4 35.19 46.70 -1.81
N THR A 5 35.18 47.46 -0.72
CA THR A 5 34.55 47.10 0.55
C THR A 5 33.04 46.91 0.45
N THR A 6 32.32 47.70 -0.34
CA THR A 6 30.86 47.53 -0.53
C THR A 6 30.54 46.21 -1.22
N TRP A 7 31.34 45.80 -2.21
CA TRP A 7 31.14 44.53 -2.91
C TRP A 7 31.43 43.31 -2.02
N ILE A 8 32.45 43.40 -1.16
CA ILE A 8 32.78 42.34 -0.20
C ILE A 8 31.64 42.16 0.81
N LEU A 9 31.11 43.26 1.36
CA LEU A 9 30.00 43.19 2.32
C LEU A 9 28.72 42.61 1.70
N LEU A 10 28.42 42.96 0.44
CA LEU A 10 27.29 42.36 -0.29
C LEU A 10 27.50 40.86 -0.55
N ALA A 11 28.71 40.46 -0.92
CA ALA A 11 29.03 39.04 -1.14
C ALA A 11 28.92 38.23 0.17
N VAL A 12 29.48 38.74 1.27
CA VAL A 12 29.39 38.09 2.59
C VAL A 12 27.94 38.03 3.08
N GLY A 13 27.17 39.11 2.93
CA GLY A 13 25.75 39.12 3.27
C GLY A 13 24.93 38.13 2.43
N GLY A 14 25.22 38.02 1.13
CA GLY A 14 24.61 37.03 0.25
C GLY A 14 24.94 35.60 0.65
N VAL A 15 26.21 35.30 0.95
CA VAL A 15 26.63 33.96 1.41
C VAL A 15 26.01 33.61 2.76
N ALA A 16 25.99 34.55 3.71
CA ALA A 16 25.35 34.35 5.02
C ALA A 16 23.85 34.08 4.89
N LEU A 17 23.16 34.78 3.98
CA LEU A 17 21.75 34.55 3.69
C LEU A 17 21.54 33.13 3.11
N VAL A 18 22.32 32.73 2.13
CA VAL A 18 22.24 31.36 1.55
C VAL A 18 22.52 30.29 2.60
N LEU A 19 23.53 30.48 3.46
CA LEU A 19 23.85 29.55 4.54
C LEU A 19 22.74 29.47 5.59
N ALA A 20 22.15 30.61 5.99
CA ALA A 20 21.02 30.62 6.91
C ALA A 20 19.80 29.87 6.32
N GLN A 21 19.61 29.92 5.00
CA GLN A 21 18.54 29.19 4.31
C GLN A 21 18.83 27.69 4.21
N ILE A 22 20.08 27.28 3.99
CA ILE A 22 20.49 25.86 4.05
C ILE A 22 20.29 25.30 5.46
N VAL A 23 20.60 26.08 6.50
CA VAL A 23 20.33 25.70 7.90
C VAL A 23 18.83 25.63 8.19
N ALA A 24 18.01 26.40 7.48
CA ALA A 24 16.56 26.36 7.57
C ALA A 24 15.91 25.24 6.73
N MET A 25 16.69 24.33 6.12
CA MET A 25 16.15 23.11 5.51
C MET A 25 15.33 22.35 6.55
N SER A 26 14.01 22.35 6.37
CA SER A 26 13.11 21.64 7.26
C SER A 26 12.93 20.21 6.75
N SER A 27 13.25 19.25 7.61
CA SER A 27 12.81 17.88 7.40
C SER A 27 11.39 17.75 7.93
N MET A 28 10.43 17.45 7.06
CA MET A 28 9.10 17.03 7.45
C MET A 28 9.11 15.52 7.62
N ARG A 29 8.76 15.05 8.81
CA ARG A 29 8.36 13.65 9.00
C ARG A 29 6.86 13.57 8.78
N TRP A 30 6.44 12.53 8.09
CA TRP A 30 5.04 12.29 7.84
C TRP A 30 4.76 10.80 8.02
N ASP A 31 3.55 10.53 8.50
CA ASP A 31 3.04 9.19 8.67
C ASP A 31 1.71 9.09 7.91
N GLY A 32 1.39 7.91 7.42
CA GLY A 32 0.23 7.65 6.60
C GLY A 32 -0.20 6.18 6.60
N GLY A 33 -1.33 5.96 5.96
CA GLY A 33 -1.93 4.65 5.73
C GLY A 33 -2.90 4.74 4.57
N PHE A 34 -3.25 3.59 3.99
CA PHE A 34 -4.41 3.54 3.11
C PHE A 34 -5.69 3.52 3.98
N PRO A 35 -6.81 4.05 3.48
CA PRO A 35 -8.07 3.98 4.20
C PRO A 35 -8.67 2.57 4.11
N ASP A 36 -9.46 2.19 5.11
CA ASP A 36 -10.29 0.98 5.05
C ASP A 36 -11.25 1.04 3.86
N VAL A 37 -11.04 0.17 2.87
CA VAL A 37 -11.80 0.15 1.63
C VAL A 37 -12.23 -1.25 1.21
N GLU A 38 -13.43 -1.35 0.64
CA GLU A 38 -13.88 -2.48 -0.16
C GLU A 38 -13.96 -1.99 -1.62
N LEU A 39 -13.13 -2.54 -2.49
CA LEU A 39 -13.11 -2.27 -3.93
C LEU A 39 -13.90 -3.36 -4.64
N GLN A 40 -15.01 -3.00 -5.27
CA GLN A 40 -15.77 -3.88 -6.17
C GLN A 40 -15.44 -3.49 -7.61
N LEU A 41 -14.62 -4.32 -8.26
CA LEU A 41 -14.17 -4.12 -9.64
C LEU A 41 -14.99 -5.00 -10.58
N SER A 42 -15.67 -4.39 -11.55
CA SER A 42 -16.38 -5.09 -12.61
C SER A 42 -15.54 -5.06 -13.89
N PHE A 43 -15.14 -6.23 -14.37
CA PHE A 43 -14.39 -6.41 -15.61
C PHE A 43 -15.36 -6.69 -16.75
N LEU A 44 -15.34 -5.84 -17.78
CA LEU A 44 -16.19 -5.97 -18.96
C LEU A 44 -15.33 -6.06 -20.23
N ASP A 45 -15.77 -6.80 -21.23
CA ASP A 45 -15.17 -6.80 -22.56
C ASP A 45 -15.58 -5.55 -23.38
N GLY A 46 -15.09 -5.44 -24.61
CA GLY A 46 -15.44 -4.33 -25.52
C GLY A 46 -16.93 -4.25 -25.89
N ASN A 47 -17.71 -5.30 -25.64
CA ASN A 47 -19.17 -5.35 -25.86
C ASN A 47 -19.96 -5.07 -24.57
N GLY A 48 -19.29 -4.85 -23.43
CA GLY A 48 -19.94 -4.67 -22.13
C GLY A 48 -20.32 -5.99 -21.45
N SER A 49 -19.87 -7.14 -21.95
CA SER A 49 -20.12 -8.45 -21.33
C SER A 49 -19.13 -8.71 -20.19
N PRO A 50 -19.56 -9.35 -19.09
CA PRO A 50 -18.68 -9.61 -17.95
C PRO A 50 -17.55 -10.58 -18.28
N VAL A 51 -16.37 -10.33 -17.72
CA VAL A 51 -15.16 -11.14 -17.93
C VAL A 51 -14.79 -11.87 -16.63
N PRO A 52 -15.16 -13.15 -16.49
CA PRO A 52 -14.76 -13.97 -15.34
C PRO A 52 -13.30 -14.42 -15.43
N GLY A 53 -12.72 -14.81 -14.29
CA GLY A 53 -11.38 -15.42 -14.23
C GLY A 53 -10.22 -14.43 -14.35
N VAL A 54 -10.46 -13.13 -14.16
CA VAL A 54 -9.38 -12.14 -14.03
C VAL A 54 -8.79 -12.26 -12.63
N GLU A 55 -7.49 -12.47 -12.53
CA GLU A 55 -6.74 -12.64 -11.29
C GLU A 55 -5.99 -11.35 -10.91
N LEU A 56 -5.88 -11.06 -9.62
CA LEU A 56 -5.04 -9.97 -9.11
C LEU A 56 -3.59 -10.42 -8.89
N GLN A 57 -2.64 -9.59 -9.30
CA GLN A 57 -1.26 -9.64 -8.86
C GLN A 57 -0.84 -8.27 -8.34
N VAL A 58 -0.25 -8.22 -7.14
CA VAL A 58 0.25 -6.99 -6.54
C VAL A 58 1.77 -6.99 -6.58
N GLU A 59 2.35 -5.93 -7.14
CA GLU A 59 3.80 -5.74 -7.24
C GLU A 59 4.27 -4.47 -6.53
N ASP A 60 5.50 -4.52 -6.00
CA ASP A 60 6.23 -3.33 -5.58
C ASP A 60 6.83 -2.57 -6.78
N PRO A 61 7.46 -1.39 -6.59
CA PRO A 61 8.02 -0.59 -7.69
C PRO A 61 9.16 -1.26 -8.47
N VAL A 62 9.75 -2.33 -7.93
CA VAL A 62 10.83 -3.08 -8.59
C VAL A 62 10.33 -4.38 -9.22
N GLY A 63 9.01 -4.63 -9.18
CA GLY A 63 8.35 -5.76 -9.84
C GLY A 63 8.29 -7.04 -9.01
N ASN A 64 8.58 -6.99 -7.71
CA ASN A 64 8.41 -8.16 -6.87
C ASN A 64 6.94 -8.32 -6.48
N VAL A 65 6.44 -9.56 -6.47
CA VAL A 65 5.11 -9.88 -5.92
C VAL A 65 5.10 -9.65 -4.41
N VAL A 66 4.04 -8.99 -3.93
CA VAL A 66 3.81 -8.65 -2.53
C VAL A 66 2.44 -9.13 -2.10
N TYR A 67 2.39 -9.96 -1.06
CA TYR A 67 1.13 -10.45 -0.48
C TYR A 67 0.72 -9.63 0.74
N TYR A 68 -0.58 -9.66 1.05
CA TYR A 68 -1.23 -9.08 2.22
C TYR A 68 -1.17 -7.55 2.35
N PHE A 69 -0.46 -6.87 1.43
CA PHE A 69 -0.40 -5.43 1.35
C PHE A 69 -0.27 -4.95 -0.10
N PRO A 70 -1.00 -3.90 -0.51
CA PRO A 70 -2.01 -3.17 0.26
C PRO A 70 -3.37 -3.88 0.25
N VAL A 71 -3.52 -5.01 -0.43
CA VAL A 71 -4.76 -5.81 -0.42
C VAL A 71 -4.65 -6.89 0.64
N THR A 72 -5.44 -6.77 1.71
CA THR A 72 -5.40 -7.68 2.87
C THR A 72 -5.86 -9.09 2.50
N ASP A 73 -6.79 -9.20 1.56
CA ASP A 73 -7.41 -10.46 1.09
C ASP A 73 -6.52 -11.19 0.06
N TYR A 74 -5.35 -10.63 -0.30
CA TYR A 74 -4.44 -11.19 -1.30
C TYR A 74 -3.32 -11.97 -0.62
N GLY A 75 -3.37 -13.29 -0.66
CA GLY A 75 -2.37 -14.18 -0.04
C GLY A 75 -1.92 -15.32 -0.96
N PRO A 76 -0.84 -16.04 -0.63
CA PRO A 76 -0.48 -17.28 -1.31
C PRO A 76 -1.63 -18.29 -1.21
N GLY A 77 -2.17 -18.71 -2.36
CA GLY A 77 -3.33 -19.60 -2.42
C GLY A 77 -4.70 -18.92 -2.24
N GLN A 78 -4.71 -17.61 -1.99
CA GLN A 78 -5.91 -16.78 -1.90
C GLN A 78 -5.76 -15.59 -2.86
N ILE A 79 -5.91 -15.88 -4.14
CA ILE A 79 -5.80 -14.89 -5.21
C ILE A 79 -7.20 -14.37 -5.55
N PRO A 80 -7.52 -13.08 -5.28
CA PRO A 80 -8.78 -12.49 -5.70
C PRO A 80 -8.96 -12.68 -7.20
N THR A 81 -10.10 -13.25 -7.57
CA THR A 81 -10.43 -13.60 -8.95
C THR A 81 -11.83 -13.09 -9.27
N SER A 82 -12.05 -12.54 -10.47
CA SER A 82 -13.38 -12.11 -10.89
C SER A 82 -14.32 -13.30 -11.05
N ASP A 83 -15.52 -13.18 -10.47
CA ASP A 83 -16.54 -14.22 -10.47
C ASP A 83 -17.27 -14.33 -11.83
N ALA A 84 -18.31 -15.17 -11.90
CA ALA A 84 -19.12 -15.36 -13.11
C ALA A 84 -19.82 -14.07 -13.61
N SER A 85 -20.00 -13.07 -12.74
CA SER A 85 -20.51 -11.74 -13.10
C SER A 85 -19.42 -10.77 -13.54
N GLY A 86 -18.16 -11.22 -13.62
CA GLY A 86 -17.00 -10.39 -13.89
C GLY A 86 -16.65 -9.48 -12.72
N THR A 87 -17.16 -9.75 -11.51
CA THR A 87 -16.92 -8.92 -10.32
C THR A 87 -15.81 -9.51 -9.47
N MET A 88 -14.83 -8.68 -9.11
CA MET A 88 -13.79 -8.98 -8.14
C MET A 88 -13.97 -8.06 -6.93
N VAL A 89 -13.82 -8.61 -5.73
CA VAL A 89 -13.83 -7.83 -4.49
C VAL A 89 -12.45 -7.87 -3.86
N LEU A 90 -11.88 -6.69 -3.61
CA LEU A 90 -10.62 -6.51 -2.89
C LEU A 90 -10.90 -5.71 -1.63
N ARG A 91 -10.19 -5.98 -0.54
CA ARG A 91 -10.26 -5.12 0.64
C ARG A 91 -8.87 -4.73 1.11
N HIS A 92 -8.81 -3.54 1.67
CA HIS A 92 -7.72 -3.10 2.50
C HIS A 92 -8.30 -2.82 3.87
N LEU A 93 -7.72 -3.47 4.87
CA LEU A 93 -8.00 -3.25 6.27
C LEU A 93 -6.73 -2.72 6.93
N HIS A 94 -6.84 -1.55 7.52
CA HIS A 94 -5.84 -0.94 8.37
C HIS A 94 -5.89 -1.63 9.74
N ILE A 95 -4.94 -2.52 9.99
CA ILE A 95 -4.97 -3.40 11.16
C ILE A 95 -4.49 -2.70 12.42
N GLN A 96 -3.35 -2.01 12.37
CA GLN A 96 -2.79 -1.28 13.51
C GLN A 96 -1.91 -0.10 13.09
N GLY A 97 -1.94 0.96 13.90
CA GLY A 97 -0.89 1.99 13.94
C GLY A 97 -0.76 2.83 12.67
N LEU A 98 0.47 3.11 12.26
CA LEU A 98 0.79 3.81 11.02
C LEU A 98 1.35 2.77 10.06
N GLU A 99 0.80 2.68 8.84
CA GLU A 99 1.22 1.65 7.89
C GLU A 99 2.54 2.01 7.23
N PHE A 100 2.71 3.29 6.90
CA PHE A 100 3.93 3.80 6.30
C PHE A 100 4.22 5.21 6.75
N GLY A 101 5.50 5.50 6.92
CA GLY A 101 5.99 6.85 7.18
C GLY A 101 7.14 7.19 6.26
N GLY A 102 7.54 8.45 6.30
CA GLY A 102 8.64 8.96 5.51
C GLY A 102 9.18 10.27 6.07
N SER A 103 10.28 10.71 5.48
CA SER A 103 10.79 12.05 5.71
C SER A 103 11.07 12.71 4.37
N CYS A 104 10.49 13.88 4.16
CA CYS A 104 10.79 14.71 3.02
C CYS A 104 11.50 15.99 3.43
N THR A 105 12.42 16.43 2.58
CA THR A 105 13.15 17.68 2.79
C THR A 105 12.47 18.78 2.01
N LEU A 106 12.04 19.81 2.72
CA LEU A 106 11.41 20.97 2.11
C LEU A 106 12.40 22.12 2.07
N LEU A 107 12.64 22.65 0.87
CA LEU A 107 13.37 23.88 0.67
C LEU A 107 12.41 24.92 0.08
N PHE A 108 12.15 26.00 0.83
CA PHE A 108 11.15 27.02 0.47
C PHE A 108 9.72 26.49 0.27
N GLY A 109 9.34 25.40 0.96
CA GLY A 109 8.04 24.74 0.80
C GLY A 109 7.93 23.87 -0.46
N PHE A 110 9.02 23.70 -1.22
CA PHE A 110 9.12 22.76 -2.32
C PHE A 110 9.88 21.51 -1.89
N GLU A 111 9.41 20.35 -2.35
CA GLU A 111 10.05 19.06 -2.09
C GLU A 111 11.38 18.95 -2.85
N PHE A 112 12.45 18.60 -2.15
CA PHE A 112 13.78 18.37 -2.73
C PHE A 112 14.32 16.98 -2.30
N GLY A 113 14.67 16.16 -3.29
CA GLY A 113 15.42 14.91 -3.11
C GLY A 113 14.57 13.69 -2.70
N SER A 114 13.71 13.80 -1.69
CA SER A 114 12.77 12.74 -1.31
C SER A 114 11.34 13.19 -1.52
N THR A 115 10.54 12.36 -2.17
CA THR A 115 9.12 12.64 -2.41
C THR A 115 8.31 12.34 -1.15
N CYS A 116 7.33 13.20 -0.84
CA CYS A 116 6.37 12.94 0.23
C CYS A 116 5.26 11.97 -0.25
N ASP A 117 5.63 10.89 -0.95
CA ASP A 117 4.67 9.98 -1.60
C ASP A 117 4.36 8.75 -0.76
N SER A 118 3.10 8.31 -0.82
CA SER A 118 2.69 6.97 -0.35
C SER A 118 3.46 5.88 -1.11
N PRO A 119 3.75 4.73 -0.46
CA PRO A 119 4.19 3.53 -1.14
C PRO A 119 3.38 3.27 -2.43
N ALA A 120 4.08 2.98 -3.52
CA ALA A 120 3.47 2.70 -4.81
C ALA A 120 3.40 1.18 -5.03
N TYR A 121 2.19 0.63 -4.99
CA TYR A 121 1.95 -0.76 -5.35
C TYR A 121 1.16 -0.82 -6.65
N LEU A 122 1.65 -1.63 -7.58
CA LEU A 122 1.00 -1.87 -8.86
C LEU A 122 0.06 -3.07 -8.74
N CYS A 123 -1.23 -2.84 -8.96
CA CYS A 123 -2.21 -3.90 -9.11
C CYS A 123 -2.31 -4.28 -10.59
N ARG A 124 -1.71 -5.41 -10.97
CA ARG A 124 -1.88 -6.02 -12.29
C ARG A 124 -3.07 -6.97 -12.26
N PHE A 125 -3.85 -6.94 -13.33
CA PHE A 125 -4.99 -7.82 -13.53
C PHE A 125 -4.69 -8.74 -14.69
N LEU A 126 -4.66 -10.04 -14.44
CA LEU A 126 -4.22 -11.07 -15.37
C LEU A 126 -5.41 -11.93 -15.80
N LEU A 127 -5.53 -12.22 -17.08
CA LEU A 127 -6.47 -13.22 -17.60
C LEU A 127 -5.66 -14.32 -18.27
N ASN A 128 -5.74 -15.54 -17.73
CA ASN A 128 -4.93 -16.69 -18.18
C ASN A 128 -3.42 -16.35 -18.20
N GLY A 129 -2.93 -15.69 -17.16
CA GLY A 129 -1.52 -15.29 -17.03
C GLY A 129 -1.07 -14.12 -17.92
N LYS A 130 -1.98 -13.52 -18.72
CA LYS A 130 -1.68 -12.34 -19.54
C LYS A 130 -2.26 -11.09 -18.90
N GLU A 131 -1.47 -10.03 -18.77
CA GLU A 131 -1.98 -8.74 -18.31
C GLU A 131 -3.07 -8.19 -19.25
N VAL A 132 -4.23 -7.87 -18.66
CA VAL A 132 -5.36 -7.23 -19.33
C VAL A 132 -5.61 -5.80 -18.85
N HIS A 133 -5.16 -5.47 -17.63
CA HIS A 133 -5.20 -4.13 -17.07
C HIS A 133 -4.17 -3.98 -15.95
N HIS A 134 -3.75 -2.75 -15.66
CA HIS A 134 -3.01 -2.44 -14.44
C HIS A 134 -3.40 -1.04 -13.93
N SER A 135 -3.28 -0.84 -12.62
CA SER A 135 -3.48 0.45 -11.96
C SER A 135 -2.67 0.48 -10.68
N THR A 136 -2.27 1.65 -10.18
CA THR A 136 -1.75 1.69 -8.82
C THR A 136 -2.89 1.51 -7.83
N PHE A 137 -2.59 0.93 -6.66
CA PHE A 137 -3.60 0.81 -5.60
C PHE A 137 -4.18 2.18 -5.20
N ARG A 138 -3.32 3.21 -5.21
CA ARG A 138 -3.72 4.60 -5.02
C ARG A 138 -4.74 5.05 -6.06
N ASP A 139 -4.52 4.79 -7.34
CA ASP A 139 -5.46 5.23 -8.38
C ASP A 139 -6.82 4.51 -8.27
N LEU A 140 -6.82 3.23 -7.86
CA LEU A 140 -8.04 2.46 -7.63
C LEU A 140 -8.93 3.15 -6.57
N ILE A 141 -8.34 3.59 -5.46
CA ILE A 141 -9.05 4.24 -4.35
C ILE A 141 -9.42 5.69 -4.68
N TRP A 142 -8.46 6.51 -5.15
CA TRP A 142 -8.62 7.95 -5.17
C TRP A 142 -9.36 8.50 -6.40
N ALA A 143 -9.43 7.77 -7.52
CA ALA A 143 -10.17 8.26 -8.68
C ALA A 143 -11.71 8.14 -8.53
N ALA A 144 -12.23 7.75 -7.36
CA ALA A 144 -13.62 7.39 -7.16
C ALA A 144 -14.48 8.65 -6.92
N PRO A 145 -15.65 8.77 -7.57
CA PRO A 145 -16.53 9.91 -7.36
C PRO A 145 -17.08 9.94 -5.93
N VAL A 146 -17.28 11.14 -5.40
CA VAL A 146 -17.96 11.42 -4.12
C VAL A 146 -19.47 11.52 -4.42
N PRO A 147 -20.39 10.94 -3.62
CA PRO A 147 -20.22 10.45 -2.24
C PRO A 147 -19.70 9.01 -2.15
N LYS A 148 -18.97 8.77 -1.05
CA LYS A 148 -18.47 7.45 -0.66
C LYS A 148 -19.57 6.71 0.11
N GLU A 149 -19.93 5.52 -0.34
CA GLU A 149 -20.82 4.61 0.40
C GLU A 149 -20.00 3.85 1.45
N GLU A 150 -20.60 3.50 2.58
CA GLU A 150 -19.98 2.66 3.60
C GLU A 150 -20.67 1.31 3.66
N VAL A 151 -19.90 0.25 3.89
CA VAL A 151 -20.41 -1.09 4.09
C VAL A 151 -19.79 -1.73 5.32
N VAL A 152 -20.64 -2.40 6.12
CA VAL A 152 -20.20 -3.18 7.27
C VAL A 152 -20.04 -4.64 6.82
N ARG A 153 -18.93 -5.26 7.23
CA ARG A 153 -18.65 -6.70 7.03
C ARG A 153 -18.22 -7.32 8.34
N ASN A 154 -18.60 -8.57 8.56
CA ASN A 154 -17.99 -9.38 9.60
C ASN A 154 -16.64 -9.88 9.07
N TRP A 155 -15.55 -9.36 9.61
CA TRP A 155 -14.18 -9.69 9.22
C TRP A 155 -13.63 -10.83 10.07
N SER A 156 -13.18 -11.92 9.44
CA SER A 156 -12.60 -13.07 10.14
C SER A 156 -11.07 -13.01 10.12
N TRP A 157 -10.46 -12.83 11.29
CA TRP A 157 -9.00 -12.78 11.44
C TRP A 157 -8.32 -14.10 11.07
N LEU A 158 -9.05 -15.21 11.11
CA LEU A 158 -8.55 -16.54 10.77
C LEU A 158 -8.65 -16.87 9.28
N GLU A 159 -9.54 -16.20 8.54
CA GLU A 159 -9.72 -16.42 7.10
C GLU A 159 -8.83 -15.49 6.26
N HIS A 160 -8.41 -14.36 6.81
CA HIS A 160 -7.60 -13.36 6.13
C HIS A 160 -6.20 -13.31 6.75
N GLY A 161 -5.22 -13.90 6.06
CA GLY A 161 -3.82 -13.91 6.48
C GLY A 161 -3.04 -15.13 6.00
N PRO A 162 -1.76 -15.26 6.40
CA PRO A 162 -0.95 -16.43 6.09
C PRO A 162 -1.55 -17.68 6.71
N SER A 163 -1.89 -18.66 5.86
CA SER A 163 -2.40 -19.96 6.32
C SER A 163 -1.33 -20.69 7.13
N ARG A 164 -1.68 -21.18 8.32
CA ARG A 164 -0.78 -22.02 9.11
C ARG A 164 -0.63 -23.40 8.46
N LEU A 165 0.59 -23.90 8.38
CA LEU A 165 0.85 -25.31 8.08
C LEU A 165 0.52 -26.18 9.30
N PRO A 166 0.13 -27.45 9.12
CA PRO A 166 -0.12 -28.36 10.23
C PRO A 166 1.12 -28.48 11.15
N GLY A 167 0.94 -28.19 12.44
CA GLY A 167 2.02 -28.25 13.43
C GLY A 167 3.00 -27.08 13.38
N GLU A 168 2.75 -26.06 12.55
CA GLU A 168 3.56 -24.84 12.49
C GLU A 168 3.40 -24.00 13.76
N THR A 169 4.53 -23.60 14.35
CA THR A 169 4.55 -22.69 15.50
C THR A 169 4.34 -21.25 15.04
N ASP A 170 3.99 -20.36 15.96
CA ASP A 170 3.84 -18.93 15.67
C ASP A 170 5.14 -18.34 15.10
N GLU A 171 6.29 -18.76 15.65
CA GLU A 171 7.62 -18.35 15.20
C GLU A 171 7.93 -18.84 13.78
N ALA A 172 7.51 -20.06 13.43
CA ALA A 172 7.72 -20.62 12.10
C ALA A 172 6.81 -19.95 11.05
N LEU A 173 5.58 -19.57 11.41
CA LEU A 173 4.68 -18.79 10.56
C LEU A 173 5.27 -17.41 10.24
N VAL A 174 5.76 -16.74 11.29
CA VAL A 174 6.53 -15.48 11.24
C VAL A 174 7.73 -15.70 10.32
N GLU A 175 8.63 -16.64 10.64
CA GLU A 175 9.85 -16.89 9.87
C GLU A 175 9.59 -17.22 8.40
N ARG A 176 8.57 -18.03 8.08
CA ARG A 176 8.20 -18.34 6.69
C ARG A 176 7.69 -17.12 5.95
N ALA A 177 6.92 -16.25 6.61
CA ALA A 177 6.55 -14.97 6.04
C ALA A 177 7.77 -14.07 5.74
N PHE A 178 8.92 -14.31 6.39
CA PHE A 178 10.18 -13.56 6.17
C PHE A 178 11.21 -14.27 5.26
N GLN A 179 11.20 -15.60 5.13
CA GLN A 179 12.16 -16.34 4.30
C GLN A 179 12.05 -15.97 2.81
N ASP A 180 10.85 -15.67 2.32
CA ASP A 180 10.63 -15.18 0.95
C ASP A 180 11.18 -13.74 0.73
N GLU A 181 11.44 -13.02 1.82
CA GLU A 181 11.90 -11.63 1.80
C GLU A 181 13.44 -11.52 1.91
N GLU A 182 14.08 -12.36 2.72
CA GLU A 182 15.56 -12.34 2.89
C GLU A 182 16.32 -12.77 1.64
N ALA A 183 15.70 -13.55 0.75
CA ALA A 183 16.26 -13.91 -0.54
C ALA A 183 16.33 -12.73 -1.54
N ARG A 184 15.72 -11.58 -1.23
CA ARG A 184 15.64 -10.43 -2.14
C ARG A 184 16.82 -9.48 -1.90
N PRO A 185 17.65 -9.19 -2.92
CA PRO A 185 18.89 -8.42 -2.76
C PRO A 185 18.67 -6.93 -2.39
N HIS A 186 17.44 -6.43 -2.42
CA HIS A 186 17.11 -5.03 -2.12
C HIS A 186 15.87 -4.94 -1.23
N ARG A 187 16.06 -4.54 0.04
CA ARG A 187 14.95 -4.11 0.90
C ARG A 187 14.53 -2.71 0.46
N THR A 188 13.39 -2.61 -0.21
CA THR A 188 12.78 -1.32 -0.55
C THR A 188 11.94 -0.84 0.62
N ARG A 189 11.48 0.42 0.56
CA ARG A 189 10.53 0.94 1.55
C ARG A 189 9.24 0.12 1.51
N GLU A 190 8.80 -0.24 0.32
CA GLU A 190 7.58 -0.99 0.04
C GLU A 190 7.64 -2.42 0.56
N THR A 191 8.79 -3.10 0.46
CA THR A 191 8.93 -4.44 1.07
C THR A 191 8.80 -4.35 2.58
N MET A 192 9.45 -3.37 3.22
CA MET A 192 9.34 -3.18 4.69
C MET A 192 7.92 -2.85 5.16
N VAL A 193 7.16 -2.07 4.39
CA VAL A 193 5.76 -1.74 4.72
C VAL A 193 4.88 -2.99 4.63
N ALA A 194 5.01 -3.75 3.54
CA ALA A 194 4.26 -4.99 3.38
C ALA A 194 4.60 -6.02 4.45
N ARG A 195 5.89 -6.13 4.80
CA ARG A 195 6.38 -6.95 5.90
C ARG A 195 5.70 -6.62 7.23
N ASN A 196 5.59 -5.34 7.56
CA ASN A 196 4.94 -4.89 8.79
C ASN A 196 3.44 -5.20 8.79
N ALA A 197 2.76 -5.06 7.65
CA ALA A 197 1.35 -5.44 7.52
C ALA A 197 1.15 -6.94 7.79
N ILE A 198 2.03 -7.80 7.27
CA ILE A 198 1.98 -9.25 7.54
C ILE A 198 2.18 -9.53 9.04
N LEU A 199 3.13 -8.86 9.68
CA LEU A 199 3.34 -8.98 11.12
C LEU A 199 2.08 -8.62 11.92
N SER A 200 1.41 -7.52 11.56
CA SER A 200 0.18 -7.10 12.22
C SER A 200 -0.96 -8.11 12.04
N ILE A 201 -1.08 -8.73 10.87
CA ILE A 201 -2.06 -9.83 10.64
C ILE A 201 -1.75 -11.01 11.57
N VAL A 202 -0.49 -11.46 11.58
CA VAL A 202 -0.06 -12.61 12.39
C VAL A 202 -0.26 -12.33 13.88
N GLU A 203 0.05 -11.12 14.34
CA GLU A 203 -0.18 -10.72 15.73
C GLU A 203 -1.68 -10.77 16.07
N CYS A 204 -2.56 -10.27 15.20
CA CYS A 204 -4.01 -10.37 15.40
C CYS A 204 -4.48 -11.84 15.45
N GLN A 205 -3.93 -12.71 14.60
CA GLN A 205 -4.23 -14.15 14.64
C GLN A 205 -3.76 -14.80 15.95
N MET A 206 -2.61 -14.39 16.48
CA MET A 206 -2.10 -14.87 17.77
C MET A 206 -2.97 -14.37 18.94
N GLU A 207 -3.43 -13.13 18.90
CA GLU A 207 -4.38 -12.58 19.87
C GLU A 207 -5.69 -13.38 19.86
N VAL A 208 -6.20 -13.74 18.68
CA VAL A 208 -7.38 -14.61 18.55
C VAL A 208 -7.12 -15.99 19.14
N ALA A 209 -5.99 -16.62 18.82
CA ALA A 209 -5.64 -17.95 19.35
C ALA A 209 -5.52 -17.96 20.88
N ARG A 210 -5.09 -16.84 21.48
CA ARG A 210 -4.98 -16.67 22.94
C ARG A 210 -6.30 -16.25 23.60
N GLY A 211 -7.35 -16.01 22.83
CA GLY A 211 -8.62 -15.49 23.33
C GLY A 211 -8.59 -14.03 23.77
N ALA A 212 -7.55 -13.28 23.37
CA ALA A 212 -7.40 -11.85 23.65
C ALA A 212 -8.16 -10.97 22.65
N ARG A 213 -8.46 -11.50 21.46
CA ARG A 213 -9.27 -10.86 20.40
C ARG A 213 -10.38 -11.83 19.95
N PRO A 214 -11.59 -11.34 19.58
CA PRO A 214 -12.60 -12.21 18.98
C PRO A 214 -12.16 -12.73 17.61
N ALA A 215 -12.57 -13.95 17.24
CA ALA A 215 -12.20 -14.55 15.95
C ALA A 215 -12.71 -13.77 14.73
N SER A 216 -13.82 -13.05 14.90
CA SER A 216 -14.33 -12.11 13.91
C SER A 216 -14.87 -10.85 14.57
N GLU A 217 -14.91 -9.75 13.82
CA GLU A 217 -15.49 -8.49 14.27
C GLU A 217 -16.08 -7.69 13.11
N GLU A 218 -17.01 -6.78 13.41
CA GLU A 218 -17.57 -5.90 12.40
C GLU A 218 -16.55 -4.82 12.01
N GLN A 219 -16.30 -4.72 10.70
CA GLN A 219 -15.42 -3.74 10.10
C GLN A 219 -16.20 -2.90 9.08
N THR A 220 -16.00 -1.59 9.13
CA THR A 220 -16.64 -0.62 8.24
C THR A 220 -15.67 -0.23 7.15
N PHE A 221 -16.06 -0.46 5.91
CA PHE A 221 -15.25 -0.13 4.74
C PHE A 221 -15.90 0.98 3.94
N THR A 222 -15.07 1.88 3.41
CA THR A 222 -15.48 2.73 2.29
C THR A 222 -15.66 1.86 1.05
N LEU A 223 -16.87 1.78 0.51
CA LEU A 223 -17.15 1.03 -0.71
C LEU A 223 -16.86 1.85 -1.96
N ILE A 224 -15.99 1.31 -2.81
CA ILE A 224 -15.60 1.90 -4.08
C ILE A 224 -15.93 0.92 -5.20
N ARG A 225 -16.79 1.34 -6.14
CA ARG A 225 -17.15 0.54 -7.31
C ARG A 225 -16.47 1.07 -8.56
N ARG A 226 -15.91 0.17 -9.37
CA ARG A 226 -15.24 0.51 -10.63
C ARG A 226 -15.63 -0.43 -11.73
N THR A 227 -15.66 0.10 -12.94
CA THR A 227 -15.76 -0.69 -14.16
C THR A 227 -14.46 -0.56 -14.94
N ILE A 228 -13.87 -1.70 -15.27
CA ILE A 228 -12.65 -1.80 -16.08
C ILE A 228 -13.05 -2.48 -17.39
N THR A 229 -12.99 -1.74 -18.49
CA THR A 229 -13.21 -2.28 -19.83
C THR A 229 -11.90 -2.79 -20.40
N LEU A 230 -11.84 -4.09 -20.67
CA LEU A 230 -10.68 -4.74 -21.28
C LEU A 230 -10.62 -4.42 -22.77
N LYS A 231 -9.41 -4.14 -23.27
CA LYS A 231 -9.14 -3.83 -24.68
C LYS A 231 -8.66 -5.05 -25.46
#